data_AF-A0A1H6JV61-F1
#
_entry.id   AF-A0A1H6JV61-F1
#
_cell.length_a   1.000
_cell.length_b   1.000
_cell.length_c   1.000
_cell.angle_alpha   90.00
_cell.angle_beta   90.00
_cell.angle_gamma   90.00
#
_symmetry.space_group_name_H-M   'P 1'
#
loop_
_entity.id
_entity.type
_entity.pdbx_description
1 polymer ?
#
loop_
_entity_poly.entity_id
_entity_poly.type
_entity_poly.pdbx_seq_one_letter_code
_entity_poly.pdbx_strand_id
1 'polypeptide(L)' 'MSGDGPMYQCKDCDWNGDEYRVVNDGSTAGTAVCPKCEGQLAIR' A
#
# COMPACT_ATOMS: atom_id res chain seq x y z
N MET A 1 -0.45 17.20 -16.87
CA MET A 1 -1.00 16.27 -15.86
C MET A 1 -0.05 15.10 -15.84
N SER A 2 0.89 15.07 -14.89
CA SER A 2 1.95 14.06 -14.86
C SER A 2 1.33 12.73 -14.46
N GLY A 3 1.26 11.80 -15.40
CA GLY A 3 0.64 10.49 -15.25
C GLY A 3 1.60 9.48 -14.65
N ASP A 4 1.82 9.57 -13.34
CA ASP A 4 2.30 8.41 -12.59
C ASP A 4 1.05 7.59 -12.25
N GLY A 5 0.98 6.37 -12.77
CA GLY A 5 -0.09 5.44 -12.42
C GLY A 5 -0.03 5.08 -10.93
N PRO A 6 -1.02 4.32 -10.41
CA PRO A 6 -1.00 3.91 -9.01
C PRO A 6 0.28 3.13 -8.70
N MET A 7 1.12 3.68 -7.81
CA MET A 7 2.42 3.12 -7.43
C MET A 7 2.29 1.81 -6.66
N TYR A 8 1.20 1.64 -5.92
CA TYR A 8 0.91 0.46 -5.13
C TYR A 8 -0.38 -0.24 -5.57
N GLN A 9 -0.34 -1.57 -5.55
CA GLN A 9 -1.49 -2.45 -5.74
C GLN A 9 -1.63 -3.39 -4.54
N CYS A 10 -2.82 -3.45 -3.96
CA CYS A 10 -3.18 -4.41 -2.92
C CYS A 10 -3.27 -5.81 -3.53
N LYS A 11 -2.70 -6.83 -2.87
CA LYS A 11 -2.80 -8.22 -3.32
C LYS A 11 -4.04 -8.95 -2.82
N ASP A 12 -4.56 -8.53 -1.67
CA ASP A 12 -5.73 -9.12 -1.04
C ASP A 12 -7.05 -8.52 -1.54
N CYS A 13 -6.98 -7.31 -2.05
CA CYS A 13 -8.10 -6.50 -2.51
C CYS A 13 -7.74 -5.86 -3.85
N ASP A 14 -8.72 -5.58 -4.72
CA ASP A 14 -8.45 -4.95 -6.03
C ASP A 14 -8.11 -3.44 -5.93
N TRP A 15 -7.62 -2.98 -4.77
CA TRP A 15 -7.29 -1.58 -4.54
C TRP A 15 -5.96 -1.21 -5.19
N ASN A 16 -5.91 -0.04 -5.82
CA ASN A 16 -4.74 0.51 -6.47
C ASN A 16 -4.67 2.02 -6.20
N GLY A 17 -3.47 2.49 -5.84
CA GLY A 17 -3.22 3.89 -5.51
C GLY A 17 -1.78 4.12 -5.05
N ASP A 18 -1.44 5.38 -4.84
CA ASP A 18 -0.16 5.85 -4.30
C ASP A 18 -0.17 5.96 -2.75
N GLU A 19 -1.36 5.79 -2.15
CA GLU A 19 -1.55 5.85 -0.70
C GLU A 19 -1.19 4.52 0.00
N TYR A 20 -0.64 4.58 1.20
CA TYR A 20 -0.46 3.40 2.03
C TYR A 20 -0.64 3.74 3.51
N ARG A 21 -1.04 2.75 4.29
CA ARG A 21 -1.10 2.86 5.74
C ARG A 21 0.13 2.21 6.33
N VAL A 22 0.77 2.83 7.31
CA VAL A 22 1.87 2.21 8.05
C VAL A 22 1.33 1.66 9.36
N VAL A 23 1.46 0.35 9.57
CA VAL A 23 1.14 -0.30 10.84
C VAL A 23 2.42 -0.58 11.62
N ASN A 24 2.36 -0.42 12.95
CA ASN A 24 3.48 -0.77 13.82
C ASN A 24 3.41 -2.26 14.14
N ASP A 25 4.18 -3.09 13.43
CA ASP A 25 4.29 -4.54 13.71
C ASP A 25 5.44 -4.90 14.67
N GLY A 26 6.20 -3.90 15.13
CA GLY A 26 7.44 -4.10 15.89
C GLY A 26 8.70 -3.80 15.06
N SER A 27 8.56 -3.58 13.75
CA SER A 27 9.61 -3.05 12.89
C SER A 27 9.88 -1.56 13.15
N THR A 28 11.14 -1.14 13.13
CA THR A 28 11.57 0.26 13.34
C THR A 28 10.94 1.27 12.39
N ALA A 29 10.59 0.84 11.16
CA ALA A 29 9.94 1.66 10.15
C ALA A 29 8.42 1.45 10.05
N GLY A 30 7.87 0.47 10.77
CA GLY A 30 6.52 -0.07 10.53
C GLY A 30 6.40 -0.81 9.18
N THR A 31 5.23 -1.38 8.93
CA THR A 31 4.91 -2.12 7.70
C THR A 31 3.91 -1.33 6.87
N ALA A 32 4.23 -1.08 5.61
CA ALA A 32 3.28 -0.48 4.67
C ALA A 32 2.23 -1.51 4.24
N VAL A 33 0.96 -1.22 4.49
CA VAL A 33 -0.20 -2.07 4.22
C VAL A 33 -1.29 -1.28 3.51
N CYS A 34 -2.22 -2.01 2.88
CA CYS A 34 -3.32 -1.41 2.15
C CYS A 34 -4.22 -0.59 3.10
N PRO A 35 -4.59 0.65 2.77
CA PRO A 35 -5.47 1.46 3.61
C PRO A 35 -6.90 0.93 3.70
N LYS A 36 -7.34 0.04 2.79
CA LYS A 36 -8.70 -0.50 2.75
C LYS A 36 -8.89 -1.75 3.58
N CYS A 37 -7.96 -2.70 3.50
CA CYS A 37 -8.10 -4.01 4.13
C CYS A 37 -6.87 -4.42 4.95
N GLU A 38 -5.86 -3.55 5.06
CA GLU A 38 -4.59 -3.84 5.75
C GLU A 38 -3.82 -5.02 5.15
N GLY A 39 -4.17 -5.40 3.91
CA GLY A 39 -3.51 -6.43 3.13
C GLY A 39 -2.15 -6.00 2.58
N GLN A 40 -1.46 -6.95 1.96
CA GLN A 40 -0.11 -6.74 1.46
C GLN A 40 -0.12 -5.87 0.19
N LEU A 41 0.69 -4.82 0.21
CA LEU A 41 0.90 -3.96 -0.96
C LEU A 41 2.07 -4.47 -1.81
N ALA A 42 1.89 -4.40 -3.12
CA ALA A 42 2.92 -4.64 -4.12
C ALA A 42 3.19 -3.36 -4.90
N ILE A 43 4.45 -3.11 -5.24
CA ILE A 43 4.82 -2.01 -6.13
C ILE A 43 4.48 -2.46 -7.56
N ARG A 44 3.80 -1.59 -8.31
CA ARG A 44 3.42 -1.85 -9.71
C ARG A 44 4.47 -1.38 -10.70
#